data_AF-A0A5N4AUB3-F1
#
_entry.id   AF-A0A5N4AUB3-F1
#
_cell.length_a   1.000
_cell.length_b   1.000
_cell.length_c   1.000
_cell.angle_alpha   90.00
_cell.angle_beta   90.00
_cell.angle_gamma   90.00
#
_symmetry.space_group_name_H-M   'P 1'
#
loop_
_entity.id
_entity.type
_entity.pdbx_description
1 polymer ?
#
loop_
_entity_poly.entity_id
_entity_poly.type
_entity_poly.pdbx_seq_one_letter_code
_entity_poly.pdbx_strand_id
1 'polypeptide(L)'
;MRNMNTMKTTIPVEIPNTFFVISIILSATVIAEYRVGVGIADVTGPIAQIHFLGYANPFQKGTGLHLRQFARAFIIEEDNQRVVFVSVDAAMIGAGLRSKVLMDLEKKYGDSYNEQNLILSATHTHSSPGGFMMDLLIDISTLGFIPQTFSALRRGIVKAIISAHNSLEEAKIYISSGTLLDCNINRSPSAYLLNPKVERDKYEYDVDKELTQLKFIAKGNSRLLGIINWFPVHPTSMNNTNTLVSSDNVGYASILFEKYINKNKRIGKGPFVAAFASTNLGDVSPNLKGARCVDTGAACDAVTSTCGGRSQSCIAYGPGRDMFESTKIIAERLFKKALEILDKNDEELRGGLIFGHQYVDMPSQYIDHMMPNGTATKVHGCLPAMGYSFAAGTTDGPGGFDFKQGTLSDNTMWNFIRNIIAEPTSDDISCHHPKPIFIPTGRGTKAEGITCKE
;
A
#
# COMPACT_ATOMS: atom_id res chain seq x y z
N MET A 1 -37.32 7.11 -92.27
CA MET A 1 -38.67 7.14 -91.67
C MET A 1 -38.58 7.80 -90.30
N ARG A 2 -39.28 8.94 -90.14
CA ARG A 2 -39.71 9.65 -88.90
C ARG A 2 -38.62 10.00 -87.86
N ASN A 3 -38.25 11.28 -87.76
CA ASN A 3 -38.75 12.30 -86.81
C ASN A 3 -38.34 11.97 -85.36
N MET A 4 -37.66 12.82 -84.57
CA MET A 4 -38.14 14.13 -84.12
C MET A 4 -37.05 14.83 -83.26
N ASN A 5 -37.16 16.16 -83.24
CA ASN A 5 -36.35 17.14 -82.50
C ASN A 5 -36.30 16.93 -80.99
N THR A 6 -35.26 17.48 -80.35
CA THR A 6 -35.40 18.44 -79.23
C THR A 6 -34.12 19.25 -79.05
N MET A 7 -34.24 20.58 -79.15
CA MET A 7 -33.21 21.56 -78.79
C MET A 7 -32.96 21.58 -77.28
N LYS A 8 -31.74 21.96 -76.86
CA LYS A 8 -31.51 22.93 -75.78
C LYS A 8 -30.05 23.42 -75.79
N THR A 9 -29.92 24.74 -75.91
CA THR A 9 -28.72 25.57 -75.74
C THR A 9 -28.36 25.74 -74.26
N THR A 10 -27.07 25.81 -73.91
CA THR A 10 -26.58 26.59 -72.74
C THR A 10 -25.03 26.74 -72.73
N ILE A 11 -24.59 27.98 -73.00
CA ILE A 11 -23.56 28.85 -72.38
C ILE A 11 -22.38 28.21 -71.59
N PRO A 12 -21.12 28.62 -71.81
CA PRO A 12 -19.96 28.21 -71.01
C PRO A 12 -19.90 28.94 -69.65
N VAL A 13 -19.57 28.21 -68.58
CA VAL A 13 -19.36 28.74 -67.22
C VAL A 13 -17.86 28.92 -66.98
N GLU A 14 -17.44 30.16 -66.76
CA GLU A 14 -16.11 30.50 -66.24
C GLU A 14 -16.02 30.14 -64.74
N ILE A 15 -14.90 29.52 -64.35
CA ILE A 15 -14.59 29.15 -62.95
C ILE A 15 -13.72 30.27 -62.36
N PRO A 16 -14.14 30.98 -61.30
CA PRO A 16 -13.27 31.94 -60.62
C PRO A 16 -12.39 31.23 -59.60
N ASN A 17 -11.08 31.55 -59.64
CA ASN A 17 -10.08 31.11 -58.67
C ASN A 17 -10.38 31.67 -57.27
N THR A 18 -10.87 30.84 -56.36
CA THR A 18 -10.90 31.13 -54.92
C THR A 18 -9.58 30.74 -54.28
N PHE A 19 -8.83 31.73 -53.80
CA PHE A 19 -7.67 31.55 -52.92
C PHE A 19 -8.13 30.90 -51.60
N PHE A 20 -7.70 29.67 -51.36
CA PHE A 20 -7.85 28.99 -50.07
C PHE A 20 -6.76 29.50 -49.13
N VAL A 21 -7.12 30.33 -48.15
CA VAL A 21 -6.24 30.66 -47.02
C VAL A 21 -6.27 29.47 -46.08
N ILE A 22 -5.20 28.65 -46.12
CA ILE A 22 -4.96 27.60 -45.15
C ILE A 22 -4.54 28.29 -43.85
N SER A 23 -5.49 28.50 -42.94
CA SER A 23 -5.18 28.75 -41.53
C SER A 23 -4.57 27.49 -40.94
N ILE A 24 -3.23 27.46 -40.89
CA ILE A 24 -2.50 26.49 -40.10
C ILE A 24 -2.80 26.80 -38.63
N ILE A 25 -3.75 26.08 -38.04
CA ILE A 25 -3.84 25.98 -36.59
C ILE A 25 -2.59 25.22 -36.17
N LEU A 26 -1.54 25.94 -35.78
CA LEU A 26 -0.49 25.36 -34.94
C LEU A 26 -1.19 24.94 -33.65
N SER A 27 -1.58 23.67 -33.58
CA SER A 27 -1.82 23.03 -32.29
C SER A 27 -0.44 22.97 -31.65
N ALA A 28 -0.10 24.00 -30.87
CA ALA A 28 1.03 23.92 -29.97
C ALA A 28 0.73 22.76 -29.04
N THR A 29 1.35 21.61 -29.31
CA THR A 29 1.46 20.56 -28.32
C THR A 29 2.25 21.16 -27.17
N VAL A 30 1.53 21.69 -26.18
CA VAL A 30 2.11 22.05 -24.89
C VAL A 30 2.64 20.74 -24.34
N ILE A 31 3.96 20.58 -24.42
CA ILE A 31 4.63 19.50 -23.71
C ILE A 31 4.45 19.86 -22.25
N ALA A 32 3.57 19.13 -21.55
CA ALA A 32 3.44 19.19 -20.11
C ALA A 32 4.82 19.06 -19.47
N GLU A 33 5.29 20.11 -18.82
CA GLU A 33 6.58 20.11 -18.13
C GLU A 33 6.32 19.87 -16.64
N TYR A 34 6.77 18.72 -16.14
CA TYR A 34 6.66 18.43 -14.72
C TYR A 34 7.76 19.12 -13.93
N ARG A 35 7.40 19.59 -12.75
CA ARG A 35 8.36 19.87 -11.68
C ARG A 35 8.25 18.77 -10.63
N VAL A 36 9.38 18.20 -10.24
CA VAL A 36 9.44 17.13 -9.26
C VAL A 36 10.29 17.55 -8.08
N GLY A 37 9.78 17.32 -6.88
CA GLY A 37 10.47 17.54 -5.62
C GLY A 37 10.52 16.26 -4.81
N VAL A 38 11.65 15.98 -4.17
CA VAL A 38 11.86 14.77 -3.35
C VAL A 38 12.35 15.14 -1.95
N GLY A 39 11.86 14.42 -0.94
CA GLY A 39 12.18 14.73 0.45
C GLY A 39 12.21 13.50 1.33
N ILE A 40 13.12 13.50 2.30
CA ILE A 40 13.23 12.44 3.30
C ILE A 40 13.34 13.02 4.69
N ALA A 41 12.64 12.41 5.65
CA ALA A 41 12.76 12.77 7.06
C ALA A 41 12.56 11.55 7.96
N ASP A 42 13.22 11.58 9.12
CA ASP A 42 13.08 10.56 10.16
C ASP A 42 11.69 10.62 10.79
N VAL A 43 11.03 9.47 10.90
CA VAL A 43 9.74 9.27 11.59
C VAL A 43 9.84 8.27 12.75
N THR A 44 11.06 7.87 13.12
CA THR A 44 11.30 6.87 14.17
C THR A 44 10.72 7.34 15.50
N GLY A 45 9.79 6.55 16.05
CA GLY A 45 9.21 6.77 17.37
C GLY A 45 10.13 6.35 18.52
N PRO A 46 9.58 6.18 19.74
CA PRO A 46 10.30 5.56 20.86
C PRO A 46 10.83 4.18 20.46
N ILE A 47 12.04 3.82 20.90
CA ILE A 47 12.69 2.55 20.51
C ILE A 47 12.73 1.52 21.64
N ALA A 48 12.38 1.93 22.87
CA ALA A 48 12.45 1.11 24.06
C ALA A 48 11.14 1.20 24.84
N GLN A 49 10.79 0.08 25.48
CA GLN A 49 9.60 -0.10 26.29
C GLN A 49 8.27 0.21 25.57
N ILE A 50 8.22 -0.02 24.26
CA ILE A 50 7.09 0.31 23.41
C ILE A 50 6.55 -0.94 22.71
N HIS A 51 5.23 -1.13 22.63
CA HIS A 51 4.69 -2.24 21.84
C HIS A 51 4.82 -1.94 20.36
N PHE A 52 5.17 -2.95 19.58
CA PHE A 52 5.17 -2.83 18.13
C PHE A 52 3.77 -3.07 17.57
N LEU A 53 3.46 -2.36 16.48
CA LEU A 53 2.22 -2.52 15.75
C LEU A 53 2.45 -3.44 14.55
N GLY A 54 1.57 -4.43 14.36
CA GLY A 54 1.65 -5.41 13.28
C GLY A 54 1.20 -6.79 13.73
N TYR A 55 2.04 -7.49 14.49
CA TYR A 55 1.78 -8.87 14.92
C TYR A 55 0.73 -9.03 16.04
N ALA A 56 0.31 -7.92 16.67
CA ALA A 56 -0.58 -7.93 17.84
C ALA A 56 -0.12 -8.88 18.96
N ASN A 57 1.20 -9.07 19.10
CA ASN A 57 1.79 -9.90 20.14
C ASN A 57 2.01 -9.04 21.40
N PRO A 58 1.32 -9.32 22.53
CA PRO A 58 1.43 -8.52 23.75
C PRO A 58 2.82 -8.59 24.40
N PHE A 59 3.65 -9.55 24.00
CA PHE A 59 5.02 -9.69 24.50
C PHE A 59 6.06 -9.01 23.59
N GLN A 60 5.67 -8.53 22.40
CA GLN A 60 6.59 -7.84 21.50
C GLN A 60 6.79 -6.40 21.93
N LYS A 61 7.78 -6.19 22.80
CA LYS A 61 8.17 -4.89 23.34
C LYS A 61 9.52 -4.46 22.81
N GLY A 62 9.59 -3.26 22.25
CA GLY A 62 10.81 -2.62 21.77
C GLY A 62 11.86 -2.49 22.86
N THR A 63 13.12 -2.78 22.51
CA THR A 63 14.30 -2.74 23.38
C THR A 63 15.48 -2.03 22.74
N GLY A 64 15.34 -1.55 21.50
CA GLY A 64 16.42 -0.92 20.77
C GLY A 64 16.06 -0.62 19.32
N LEU A 65 17.09 -0.33 18.54
CA LEU A 65 16.99 0.09 17.14
C LEU A 65 17.87 -0.80 16.27
N HIS A 66 17.28 -1.37 15.22
CA HIS A 66 17.99 -2.00 14.12
C HIS A 66 18.15 -1.01 12.95
N LEU A 67 17.03 -0.54 12.39
CA LEU A 67 16.99 0.43 11.30
C LEU A 67 16.04 1.56 11.66
N ARG A 68 16.41 2.80 11.29
CA ARG A 68 15.49 3.94 11.39
C ARG A 68 14.35 3.82 10.38
N GLN A 69 13.28 4.52 10.71
CA GLN A 69 12.08 4.66 9.91
C GLN A 69 12.07 6.04 9.25
N PHE A 70 11.76 6.11 7.96
CA PHE A 70 11.71 7.36 7.20
C PHE A 70 10.35 7.58 6.52
N ALA A 71 9.94 8.84 6.42
CA ALA A 71 8.98 9.29 5.43
C ALA A 71 9.74 9.78 4.20
N ARG A 72 9.30 9.32 3.02
CA ARG A 72 9.87 9.65 1.70
C ARG A 72 8.79 10.26 0.84
N ALA A 73 8.87 11.56 0.62
CA ALA A 73 7.89 12.35 -0.09
C ALA A 73 8.34 12.65 -1.53
N PHE A 74 7.40 12.56 -2.45
CA PHE A 74 7.56 12.86 -3.87
C PHE A 74 6.41 13.78 -4.28
N ILE A 75 6.74 15.01 -4.69
CA ILE A 75 5.78 15.97 -5.22
C ILE A 75 5.96 16.01 -6.73
N ILE A 76 4.86 15.83 -7.45
CA ILE A 76 4.79 16.07 -8.90
C ILE A 76 3.88 17.27 -9.10
N GLU A 77 4.38 18.26 -9.82
CA GLU A 77 3.68 19.50 -10.14
C GLU A 77 3.59 19.71 -11.65
N GLU A 78 2.42 20.10 -12.12
CA GLU A 78 2.13 20.54 -13.49
C GLU A 78 1.17 21.74 -13.39
N ASP A 79 1.46 22.87 -14.04
CA ASP A 79 0.58 24.05 -14.08
C ASP A 79 0.02 24.51 -12.71
N ASN A 80 0.85 24.46 -11.67
CA ASN A 80 0.53 24.71 -10.26
C ASN A 80 -0.42 23.69 -9.60
N GLN A 81 -0.89 22.67 -10.31
CA GLN A 81 -1.50 21.50 -9.72
C GLN A 81 -0.41 20.59 -9.16
N ARG A 82 -0.60 20.10 -7.94
CA ARG A 82 0.36 19.24 -7.25
C ARG A 82 -0.33 17.98 -6.81
N VAL A 83 0.37 16.85 -6.93
CA VAL A 83 0.09 15.63 -6.18
C VAL A 83 1.31 15.32 -5.32
N VAL A 84 1.09 14.85 -4.10
CA VAL A 84 2.16 14.40 -3.22
C VAL A 84 1.90 12.96 -2.78
N PHE A 85 2.87 12.11 -3.05
CA PHE A 85 2.92 10.74 -2.58
C PHE A 85 3.99 10.63 -1.50
N VAL A 86 3.64 10.04 -0.35
CA VAL A 86 4.59 9.79 0.73
C VAL A 86 4.56 8.31 1.11
N SER A 87 5.69 7.64 0.94
CA SER A 87 5.93 6.31 1.51
C SER A 87 6.53 6.45 2.90
N VAL A 88 5.93 5.83 3.91
CA VAL A 88 6.29 5.97 5.33
C VAL A 88 6.64 4.60 5.89
N ASP A 89 7.83 4.47 6.47
CA ASP A 89 8.25 3.26 7.19
C ASP A 89 7.44 3.10 8.50
N ALA A 90 6.22 2.58 8.42
CA ALA A 90 5.30 2.34 9.52
C ALA A 90 4.42 1.13 9.22
N ALA A 91 3.69 0.63 10.23
CA ALA A 91 2.75 -0.48 10.05
C ALA A 91 1.53 -0.10 9.19
N MET A 92 0.90 1.05 9.46
CA MET A 92 -0.25 1.56 8.71
C MET A 92 -0.27 3.09 8.77
N ILE A 93 -1.20 3.72 8.04
CA ILE A 93 -1.53 5.14 8.20
C ILE A 93 -2.96 5.27 8.74
N GLY A 94 -3.10 5.87 9.93
CA GLY A 94 -4.41 6.20 10.50
C GLY A 94 -5.01 7.46 9.89
N ALA A 95 -6.34 7.52 9.78
CA ALA A 95 -7.06 8.70 9.26
C ALA A 95 -6.74 9.97 10.08
N GLY A 96 -6.70 9.86 11.41
CA GLY A 96 -6.36 10.99 12.29
C GLY A 96 -4.94 11.53 12.07
N LEU A 97 -3.97 10.66 11.76
CA LEU A 97 -2.61 11.08 11.40
C LEU A 97 -2.62 11.87 10.09
N ARG A 98 -3.30 11.37 9.06
CA ARG A 98 -3.45 12.06 7.76
C ARG A 98 -4.09 13.43 7.93
N SER A 99 -5.20 13.54 8.65
CA SER A 99 -5.87 14.82 8.89
C SER A 99 -4.96 15.83 9.63
N LYS A 100 -4.20 15.39 10.65
CA LYS A 100 -3.27 16.28 11.35
C LYS A 100 -2.06 16.69 10.52
N VAL A 101 -1.60 15.86 9.58
CA VAL A 101 -0.58 16.25 8.59
C VAL A 101 -1.13 17.33 7.65
N LEU A 102 -2.36 17.16 7.14
CA LEU A 102 -3.00 18.16 6.28
C LEU A 102 -3.17 19.50 6.99
N MET A 103 -3.67 19.51 8.23
CA MET A 103 -3.80 20.73 9.03
C MET A 103 -2.47 21.48 9.21
N ASP A 104 -1.34 20.76 9.31
CA ASP A 104 -0.02 21.39 9.42
C ASP A 104 0.47 21.97 8.09
N LEU A 105 0.17 21.29 6.99
CA LEU A 105 0.51 21.77 5.65
C LEU A 105 -0.34 22.98 5.25
N GLU A 106 -1.63 22.96 5.56
CA GLU A 106 -2.58 24.04 5.32
C GLU A 106 -2.12 25.35 5.99
N LYS A 107 -1.70 25.28 7.26
CA LYS A 107 -1.13 26.43 7.99
C LYS A 107 0.06 27.08 7.28
N LYS A 108 0.81 26.33 6.47
CA LYS A 108 2.04 26.80 5.82
C LYS A 108 1.85 27.14 4.34
N TYR A 109 0.98 26.41 3.65
CA TYR A 109 0.86 26.44 2.19
C TYR A 109 -0.58 26.69 1.69
N GLY A 110 -1.51 26.99 2.60
CA GLY A 110 -2.94 27.10 2.28
C GLY A 110 -3.47 25.83 1.61
N ASP A 111 -4.30 25.99 0.60
CA ASP A 111 -4.94 24.88 -0.12
C ASP A 111 -4.02 24.09 -1.06
N SER A 112 -2.71 24.38 -1.10
CA SER A 112 -1.76 23.67 -1.96
C SER A 112 -1.73 22.15 -1.70
N TYR A 113 -2.04 21.73 -0.47
CA TYR A 113 -2.13 20.34 -0.06
C TYR A 113 -3.44 20.11 0.67
N ASN A 114 -4.25 19.21 0.14
CA ASN A 114 -5.60 18.94 0.61
C ASN A 114 -5.92 17.44 0.48
N GLU A 115 -7.13 17.05 0.83
CA GLU A 115 -7.55 15.64 0.81
C GLU A 115 -7.49 15.00 -0.58
N GLN A 116 -7.60 15.79 -1.65
CA GLN A 116 -7.63 15.27 -3.01
C GLN A 116 -6.25 14.90 -3.52
N ASN A 117 -5.20 15.57 -3.04
CA ASN A 117 -3.87 15.50 -3.64
C ASN A 117 -2.75 15.01 -2.72
N LEU A 118 -3.05 14.64 -1.47
CA LEU A 118 -2.12 13.97 -0.55
C LEU A 118 -2.41 12.47 -0.47
N ILE A 119 -1.40 11.66 -0.76
CA ILE A 119 -1.38 10.21 -0.52
C ILE A 119 -0.32 9.91 0.53
N LEU A 120 -0.74 9.33 1.66
CA LEU A 120 0.15 8.75 2.66
C LEU A 120 0.02 7.23 2.60
N SER A 121 1.11 6.54 2.28
CA SER A 121 1.18 5.09 2.18
C SER A 121 2.21 4.58 3.20
N ALA A 122 1.82 3.59 4.00
CA ALA A 122 2.75 2.91 4.90
C ALA A 122 3.42 1.75 4.16
N THR A 123 4.70 1.50 4.42
CA THR A 123 5.39 0.32 3.89
C THR A 123 4.85 -0.99 4.44
N HIS A 124 4.15 -0.94 5.58
CA HIS A 124 3.61 -2.05 6.33
C HIS A 124 4.65 -2.82 7.18
N THR A 125 5.67 -2.15 7.72
CA THR A 125 6.62 -2.80 8.65
C THR A 125 5.98 -3.17 9.99
N HIS A 126 6.12 -4.44 10.38
CA HIS A 126 5.66 -4.98 11.66
C HIS A 126 6.67 -4.76 12.81
N SER A 127 7.79 -4.10 12.53
CA SER A 127 8.83 -3.76 13.51
C SER A 127 8.83 -2.26 13.83
N SER A 128 7.64 -1.66 13.92
CA SER A 128 7.46 -0.22 14.17
C SER A 128 6.72 0.05 15.49
N PRO A 129 7.06 1.14 16.22
CA PRO A 129 6.32 1.57 17.40
C PRO A 129 4.85 1.81 17.09
N GLY A 130 3.94 1.32 17.95
CA GLY A 130 2.50 1.47 17.80
C GLY A 130 1.87 2.66 18.53
N GLY A 131 0.55 2.61 18.72
CA GLY A 131 -0.24 3.59 19.48
C GLY A 131 -0.47 4.92 18.77
N PHE A 132 -0.87 4.89 17.51
CA PHE A 132 -1.08 6.12 16.73
C PHE A 132 -2.29 6.06 15.79
N MET A 133 -3.07 4.98 15.83
CA MET A 133 -4.14 4.74 14.86
C MET A 133 -5.41 5.50 15.20
N MET A 134 -5.62 5.81 16.49
CA MET A 134 -6.87 6.41 17.01
C MET A 134 -8.08 5.52 16.74
N ASP A 135 -7.85 4.21 16.72
CA ASP A 135 -8.84 3.16 16.54
C ASP A 135 -8.66 2.14 17.67
N LEU A 136 -9.73 1.88 18.43
CA LEU A 136 -9.67 1.03 19.63
C LEU A 136 -9.21 -0.39 19.32
N LEU A 137 -9.68 -0.99 18.22
CA LEU A 137 -9.32 -2.36 17.86
C LEU A 137 -7.82 -2.48 17.61
N ILE A 138 -7.23 -1.45 16.98
CA ILE A 138 -5.83 -1.49 16.60
C ILE A 138 -4.94 -1.10 17.80
N ASP A 139 -5.27 -0.01 18.48
CA ASP A 139 -4.44 0.54 19.56
C ASP A 139 -4.51 -0.30 20.85
N ILE A 140 -5.51 -1.19 21.04
CA ILE A 140 -5.55 -2.10 22.21
C ILE A 140 -4.32 -3.03 22.26
N SER A 141 -3.84 -3.47 21.09
CA SER A 141 -2.63 -4.31 20.98
C SER A 141 -1.37 -3.58 21.40
N THR A 142 -1.41 -2.24 21.44
CA THR A 142 -0.30 -1.37 21.83
C THR A 142 -0.51 -0.69 23.17
N LEU A 143 -1.57 -1.09 23.90
CA LEU A 143 -2.01 -0.52 25.18
C LEU A 143 -2.46 0.96 25.11
N GLY A 144 -3.00 1.36 23.96
CA GLY A 144 -3.59 2.68 23.73
C GLY A 144 -2.74 3.64 22.91
N PHE A 145 -3.14 4.92 22.94
CA PHE A 145 -2.51 5.99 22.18
C PHE A 145 -1.21 6.48 22.82
N ILE A 146 -0.17 6.68 22.00
CA ILE A 146 1.18 7.03 22.39
C ILE A 146 1.56 8.33 21.68
N PRO A 147 1.44 9.49 22.35
CA PRO A 147 1.66 10.80 21.75
C PRO A 147 3.06 10.97 21.13
N GLN A 148 4.07 10.32 21.68
CA GLN A 148 5.45 10.38 21.19
C GLN A 148 5.58 9.73 19.81
N THR A 149 4.98 8.55 19.62
CA THR A 149 4.96 7.87 18.31
C THR A 149 4.19 8.71 17.29
N PHE A 150 2.98 9.16 17.66
CA PHE A 150 2.15 9.99 16.80
C PHE A 150 2.85 11.28 16.37
N SER A 151 3.49 11.98 17.32
CA SER A 151 4.22 13.22 17.06
C SER A 151 5.47 13.01 16.20
N ALA A 152 6.18 11.89 16.35
CA ALA A 152 7.32 11.55 15.50
C ALA A 152 6.88 11.32 14.05
N LEU A 153 5.82 10.52 13.84
CA LEU A 153 5.24 10.29 12.52
C LEU A 153 4.74 11.59 11.88
N ARG A 154 3.88 12.34 12.56
CA ARG A 154 3.30 13.59 12.06
C ARG A 154 4.39 14.59 11.64
N ARG A 155 5.34 14.89 12.55
CA ARG A 155 6.39 15.89 12.27
C ARG A 155 7.36 15.41 11.20
N GLY A 156 7.70 14.12 11.17
CA GLY A 156 8.58 13.56 10.15
C GLY A 156 7.94 13.60 8.76
N ILE A 157 6.67 13.20 8.63
CA ILE A 157 5.91 13.28 7.37
C ILE A 157 5.84 14.72 6.87
N VAL A 158 5.41 15.67 7.71
CA VAL A 158 5.35 17.10 7.34
C VAL A 158 6.73 17.61 6.91
N LYS A 159 7.79 17.23 7.61
CA LYS A 159 9.16 17.62 7.26
C LYS A 159 9.62 17.03 5.93
N ALA A 160 9.29 15.78 5.63
CA ALA A 160 9.60 15.17 4.33
C ALA A 160 8.91 15.92 3.19
N ILE A 161 7.62 16.26 3.36
CA ILE A 161 6.86 17.04 2.37
C ILE A 161 7.44 18.45 2.20
N ILE A 162 7.78 19.15 3.29
CA ILE A 162 8.45 20.46 3.20
C ILE A 162 9.79 20.35 2.47
N SER A 163 10.57 19.29 2.75
CA SER A 163 11.84 19.06 2.06
C SER A 163 11.62 18.82 0.56
N ALA A 164 10.61 18.04 0.19
CA ALA A 164 10.24 17.82 -1.21
C ALA A 164 9.81 19.12 -1.88
N HIS A 165 8.96 19.91 -1.22
CA HIS A 165 8.46 21.19 -1.74
C HIS A 165 9.62 22.14 -2.06
N ASN A 166 10.58 22.25 -1.14
CA ASN A 166 11.75 23.12 -1.30
C ASN A 166 12.76 22.61 -2.33
N SER A 167 12.57 21.42 -2.89
CA SER A 167 13.47 20.78 -3.87
C SER A 167 12.86 20.68 -5.28
N LEU A 168 11.69 21.30 -5.52
CA LEU A 168 11.00 21.25 -6.80
C LEU A 168 11.86 21.84 -7.93
N GLU A 169 12.21 20.99 -8.90
CA GLU A 169 12.95 21.35 -10.12
C GLU A 169 12.33 20.70 -11.36
N GLU A 170 12.58 21.25 -12.55
CA GLU A 170 12.09 20.67 -13.81
C GLU A 170 12.64 19.24 -13.99
N ALA A 171 11.74 18.29 -14.24
CA ALA A 171 12.08 16.89 -14.34
C ALA A 171 11.22 16.13 -15.35
N LYS A 172 11.78 15.02 -15.82
CA LYS A 172 11.07 14.01 -16.60
C LYS A 172 10.75 12.83 -15.70
N ILE A 173 9.59 12.22 -15.95
CA ILE A 173 9.10 11.06 -15.23
C ILE A 173 9.11 9.88 -16.20
N TYR A 174 9.65 8.76 -15.73
CA TYR A 174 9.76 7.54 -16.52
C TYR A 174 9.17 6.38 -15.74
N ILE A 175 8.47 5.49 -16.43
CA ILE A 175 7.96 4.23 -15.87
C ILE A 175 8.65 3.03 -16.52
N SER A 176 9.00 2.06 -15.68
CA SER A 176 9.60 0.79 -16.09
C SER A 176 9.12 -0.32 -15.16
N SER A 177 9.03 -1.56 -15.66
CA SER A 177 8.69 -2.72 -14.83
C SER A 177 9.62 -3.90 -15.08
N GLY A 178 9.61 -4.87 -14.18
CA GLY A 178 10.32 -6.12 -14.35
C GLY A 178 9.89 -7.21 -13.38
N THR A 179 9.90 -8.45 -13.86
CA THR A 179 9.59 -9.63 -13.04
C THR A 179 10.66 -9.88 -11.99
N LEU A 180 10.23 -10.04 -10.74
CA LEU A 180 11.02 -10.36 -9.56
C LEU A 180 10.52 -11.66 -8.93
N LEU A 181 11.28 -12.72 -9.15
CA LEU A 181 11.06 -14.02 -8.52
C LEU A 181 11.83 -14.13 -7.20
N ASP A 182 11.53 -15.17 -6.43
CA ASP A 182 12.19 -15.46 -5.15
C ASP A 182 12.18 -14.28 -4.17
N CYS A 183 11.15 -13.45 -4.18
CA CYS A 183 11.01 -12.33 -3.24
C CYS A 183 9.73 -12.40 -2.43
N ASN A 184 8.76 -13.22 -2.87
CA ASN A 184 7.50 -13.44 -2.19
C ASN A 184 6.91 -14.84 -2.49
N ILE A 185 6.03 -15.31 -1.60
CA ILE A 185 5.16 -16.48 -1.76
C ILE A 185 3.74 -16.17 -1.28
N ASN A 186 2.73 -16.93 -1.74
CA ASN A 186 1.38 -16.85 -1.18
C ASN A 186 1.32 -17.53 0.20
N ARG A 187 0.76 -16.86 1.21
CA ARG A 187 0.56 -17.42 2.56
C ARG A 187 -0.82 -18.01 2.82
N SER A 188 -1.72 -17.90 1.84
CA SER A 188 -3.08 -18.46 1.83
C SER A 188 -3.44 -19.08 0.46
N PRO A 189 -2.61 -19.98 -0.10
CA PRO A 189 -2.79 -20.48 -1.47
C PRO A 189 -4.11 -21.24 -1.66
N SER A 190 -4.65 -21.89 -0.61
CA SER A 190 -5.95 -22.54 -0.68
C SER A 190 -7.10 -21.56 -0.92
N ALA A 191 -6.99 -20.32 -0.44
CA ALA A 191 -7.98 -19.28 -0.69
C ALA A 191 -7.87 -18.73 -2.12
N TYR A 192 -6.64 -18.55 -2.64
CA TYR A 192 -6.42 -18.18 -4.04
C TYR A 192 -7.04 -19.22 -5.00
N LEU A 193 -6.97 -20.51 -4.66
CA LEU A 193 -7.59 -21.60 -5.42
C LEU A 193 -9.13 -21.62 -5.39
N LEU A 194 -9.79 -20.69 -4.70
CA LEU A 194 -11.24 -20.49 -4.77
C LEU A 194 -11.64 -19.45 -5.83
N ASN A 195 -10.71 -18.63 -6.33
CA ASN A 195 -10.98 -17.72 -7.44
C ASN A 195 -11.36 -18.50 -8.71
N PRO A 196 -12.25 -18.01 -9.59
CA PRO A 196 -12.66 -18.72 -10.80
C PRO A 196 -11.46 -19.19 -11.65
N LYS A 197 -11.47 -20.45 -12.11
CA LYS A 197 -10.35 -21.01 -12.88
C LYS A 197 -10.00 -20.16 -14.11
N VAL A 198 -11.01 -19.67 -14.84
CA VAL A 198 -10.85 -18.80 -16.03
C VAL A 198 -10.13 -17.48 -15.72
N GLU A 199 -10.22 -16.99 -14.48
CA GLU A 199 -9.46 -15.83 -14.02
C GLU A 199 -8.02 -16.24 -13.72
N ARG A 200 -7.83 -17.30 -12.92
CA ARG A 200 -6.48 -17.77 -12.54
C ARG A 200 -5.62 -18.15 -13.75
N ASP A 201 -6.23 -18.74 -14.79
CA ASP A 201 -5.54 -19.12 -16.02
C ASP A 201 -4.94 -17.91 -16.79
N LYS A 202 -5.30 -16.66 -16.43
CA LYS A 202 -4.69 -15.43 -16.99
C LYS A 202 -3.35 -15.07 -16.34
N TYR A 203 -3.01 -15.70 -15.22
CA TYR A 203 -1.84 -15.36 -14.41
C TYR A 203 -0.92 -16.57 -14.27
N GLU A 204 0.39 -16.34 -14.34
CA GLU A 204 1.39 -17.39 -14.19
C GLU A 204 1.59 -17.80 -12.71
N TYR A 205 1.35 -16.87 -11.78
CA TYR A 205 1.63 -17.03 -10.35
C TYR A 205 0.40 -16.69 -9.51
N ASP A 206 0.38 -17.20 -8.27
CA ASP A 206 -0.64 -16.93 -7.26
C ASP A 206 -0.35 -15.68 -6.41
N VAL A 207 0.71 -14.95 -6.75
CA VAL A 207 1.06 -13.62 -6.24
C VAL A 207 1.71 -12.81 -7.36
N ASP A 208 1.54 -11.50 -7.33
CA ASP A 208 2.18 -10.63 -8.32
C ASP A 208 3.70 -10.65 -8.19
N LYS A 209 4.36 -10.80 -9.34
CA LYS A 209 5.82 -10.83 -9.47
C LYS A 209 6.38 -9.59 -10.16
N GLU A 210 5.55 -8.65 -10.58
CA GLU A 210 6.01 -7.44 -11.25
C GLU A 210 6.42 -6.37 -10.23
N LEU A 211 7.66 -5.88 -10.35
CA LEU A 211 8.11 -4.66 -9.68
C LEU A 211 8.00 -3.50 -10.66
N THR A 212 7.21 -2.49 -10.32
CA THR A 212 7.01 -1.29 -11.14
C THR A 212 7.76 -0.11 -10.52
N GLN A 213 8.52 0.63 -11.32
CA GLN A 213 9.31 1.78 -10.88
C GLN A 213 8.90 3.04 -11.63
N LEU A 214 8.66 4.10 -10.87
CA LEU A 214 8.74 5.46 -11.37
C LEU A 214 10.11 6.04 -11.02
N LYS A 215 10.79 6.63 -12.01
CA LYS A 215 12.03 7.38 -11.79
C LYS A 215 11.89 8.82 -12.26
N PHE A 216 12.53 9.71 -11.52
CA PHE A 216 12.47 11.15 -11.73
C PHE A 216 13.85 11.67 -12.10
N ILE A 217 14.00 12.24 -13.29
CA ILE A 217 15.27 12.72 -13.82
C ILE A 217 15.22 14.23 -14.01
N ALA A 218 16.11 14.97 -13.36
CA ALA A 218 16.22 16.42 -13.57
C ALA A 218 16.57 16.75 -15.01
N LYS A 219 15.86 17.70 -15.61
CA LYS A 219 16.06 18.13 -16.99
C LYS A 219 17.39 18.87 -17.18
N GLY A 220 17.81 19.67 -16.20
CA GLY A 220 18.99 20.54 -16.32
C GLY A 220 20.35 19.83 -16.28
N ASN A 221 20.44 18.67 -15.64
CA ASN A 221 21.72 17.95 -15.45
C ASN A 221 21.61 16.43 -15.51
N SER A 222 20.44 15.90 -15.90
CA SER A 222 20.16 14.46 -15.97
C SER A 222 20.41 13.70 -14.67
N ARG A 223 20.38 14.39 -13.52
CA ARG A 223 20.53 13.76 -12.20
C ARG A 223 19.26 13.00 -11.85
N LEU A 224 19.43 11.78 -11.35
CA LEU A 224 18.37 11.01 -10.73
C LEU A 224 17.94 11.66 -9.40
N LEU A 225 16.71 12.18 -9.36
CA LEU A 225 16.12 12.83 -8.19
C LEU A 225 15.60 11.81 -7.19
N GLY A 226 14.87 10.83 -7.68
CA GLY A 226 14.32 9.79 -6.83
C GLY A 226 13.68 8.68 -7.63
N ILE A 227 13.28 7.64 -6.90
CA ILE A 227 12.51 6.53 -7.44
C ILE A 227 11.40 6.13 -6.46
N ILE A 228 10.30 5.64 -7.00
CA ILE A 228 9.29 4.90 -6.24
C ILE A 228 9.16 3.53 -6.89
N ASN A 229 9.33 2.47 -6.10
CA ASN A 229 9.17 1.09 -6.52
C ASN A 229 7.92 0.52 -5.85
N TRP A 230 7.05 -0.13 -6.61
CA TRP A 230 5.87 -0.84 -6.12
C TRP A 230 6.08 -2.33 -6.33
N PHE A 231 5.98 -3.09 -5.24
CA PHE A 231 6.07 -4.55 -5.27
C PHE A 231 5.33 -5.16 -4.08
N PRO A 232 4.51 -6.21 -4.26
CA PRO A 232 3.79 -6.83 -3.15
C PRO A 232 4.70 -7.77 -2.38
N VAL A 233 5.03 -7.40 -1.15
CA VAL A 233 5.64 -8.30 -0.16
C VAL A 233 5.38 -7.72 1.23
N HIS A 234 4.91 -8.55 2.17
CA HIS A 234 4.82 -8.12 3.57
C HIS A 234 6.23 -7.82 4.13
N PRO A 235 6.42 -6.69 4.82
CA PRO A 235 7.62 -6.46 5.63
C PRO A 235 7.50 -7.14 7.00
N THR A 236 7.51 -8.47 6.94
CA THR A 236 7.46 -9.43 8.05
C THR A 236 8.67 -10.37 8.04
N SER A 237 9.80 -9.94 7.44
CA SER A 237 11.05 -10.70 7.52
C SER A 237 11.62 -10.68 8.94
N MET A 238 11.45 -9.57 9.67
CA MET A 238 11.62 -9.50 11.11
C MET A 238 10.35 -10.04 11.78
N ASN A 239 10.43 -11.26 12.32
CA ASN A 239 9.27 -11.93 12.93
C ASN A 239 8.86 -11.33 14.29
N ASN A 240 7.79 -11.85 14.88
CA ASN A 240 7.21 -11.36 16.14
C ASN A 240 8.08 -11.57 17.40
N THR A 241 9.23 -12.22 17.29
CA THR A 241 10.23 -12.33 18.37
C THR A 241 11.25 -11.18 18.35
N ASN A 242 11.28 -10.39 17.26
CA ASN A 242 12.09 -9.19 17.17
C ASN A 242 11.62 -8.13 18.18
N THR A 243 12.58 -7.51 18.85
CA THR A 243 12.38 -6.38 19.79
C THR A 243 13.11 -5.12 19.36
N LEU A 244 13.63 -5.03 18.13
CA LEU A 244 14.35 -3.87 17.62
C LEU A 244 13.51 -3.11 16.58
N VAL A 245 13.40 -1.79 16.71
CA VAL A 245 12.71 -0.97 15.71
C VAL A 245 13.42 -1.13 14.36
N SER A 246 12.66 -1.42 13.31
CA SER A 246 13.19 -1.68 11.98
C SER A 246 12.19 -1.31 10.89
N SER A 247 12.71 -0.80 9.77
CA SER A 247 11.96 -0.60 8.53
C SER A 247 11.86 -1.86 7.66
N ASP A 248 12.32 -3.01 8.19
CA ASP A 248 12.22 -4.35 7.60
C ASP A 248 12.78 -4.43 6.16
N ASN A 249 12.31 -5.37 5.34
CA ASN A 249 12.88 -5.70 4.05
C ASN A 249 12.77 -4.56 3.02
N VAL A 250 11.60 -3.95 2.84
CA VAL A 250 11.36 -2.85 1.87
C VAL A 250 12.01 -1.53 2.32
N GLY A 251 12.03 -1.26 3.63
CA GLY A 251 12.73 -0.10 4.18
C GLY A 251 14.24 -0.26 4.09
N TYR A 252 14.75 -1.48 4.29
CA TYR A 252 16.17 -1.76 4.07
C TYR A 252 16.55 -1.67 2.59
N ALA A 253 15.70 -2.13 1.66
CA ALA A 253 15.90 -1.97 0.22
C ALA A 253 16.00 -0.47 -0.16
N SER A 254 15.13 0.36 0.43
CA SER A 254 15.17 1.82 0.28
C SER A 254 16.51 2.39 0.74
N ILE A 255 16.97 2.00 1.94
CA ILE A 255 18.27 2.44 2.50
C ILE A 255 19.45 1.98 1.63
N LEU A 256 19.42 0.76 1.09
CA LEU A 256 20.46 0.25 0.20
C LEU A 256 20.56 1.10 -1.07
N PHE A 257 19.43 1.44 -1.68
CA PHE A 257 19.39 2.25 -2.89
C PHE A 257 19.87 3.69 -2.61
N GLU A 258 19.39 4.30 -1.53
CA GLU A 258 19.80 5.64 -1.11
C GLU A 258 21.31 5.69 -0.86
N LYS A 259 21.87 4.68 -0.19
CA LYS A 259 23.31 4.60 0.08
C LYS A 259 24.12 4.40 -1.20
N TYR A 260 23.60 3.64 -2.16
CA TYR A 260 24.24 3.40 -3.45
C TYR A 260 24.38 4.70 -4.27
N ILE A 261 23.32 5.50 -4.37
CA ILE A 261 23.30 6.74 -5.16
C ILE A 261 23.92 7.93 -4.38
N ASN A 262 23.53 8.15 -3.11
CA ASN A 262 24.03 9.26 -2.29
C ASN A 262 25.43 8.99 -1.70
N LYS A 263 26.34 8.39 -2.45
CA LYS A 263 27.71 7.99 -2.03
C LYS A 263 28.29 8.89 -0.93
N ASN A 264 28.83 8.29 0.13
CA ASN A 264 29.44 8.97 1.28
C ASN A 264 28.49 9.79 2.19
N LYS A 265 27.18 9.78 1.95
CA LYS A 265 26.19 10.37 2.88
C LYS A 265 25.78 9.38 3.95
N ARG A 266 25.42 9.92 5.13
CA ARG A 266 24.81 9.12 6.21
C ARG A 266 23.40 8.68 5.81
N ILE A 267 22.91 7.58 6.38
CA ILE A 267 21.53 7.09 6.17
C ILE A 267 20.54 8.22 6.52
N GLY A 268 19.51 8.40 5.67
CA GLY A 268 18.53 9.48 5.80
C GLY A 268 19.06 10.87 5.40
N LYS A 269 20.20 10.93 4.69
CA LYS A 269 20.79 12.16 4.14
C LYS A 269 21.17 11.95 2.68
N GLY A 270 21.16 13.05 1.93
CA GLY A 270 21.50 13.09 0.51
C GLY A 270 20.34 13.63 -0.32
N PRO A 271 20.61 14.09 -1.55
CA PRO A 271 19.58 14.65 -2.42
C PRO A 271 18.70 13.60 -3.11
N PHE A 272 19.15 12.35 -3.24
CA PHE A 272 18.37 11.28 -3.85
C PHE A 272 17.49 10.56 -2.82
N VAL A 273 16.25 10.25 -3.19
CA VAL A 273 15.28 9.53 -2.33
C VAL A 273 14.74 8.30 -3.07
N ALA A 274 14.76 7.14 -2.41
CA ALA A 274 14.22 5.90 -2.97
C ALA A 274 13.17 5.30 -2.05
N ALA A 275 11.95 5.09 -2.54
CA ALA A 275 10.91 4.39 -1.80
C ALA A 275 10.62 3.01 -2.40
N PHE A 276 10.35 2.04 -1.53
CA PHE A 276 9.68 0.79 -1.86
C PHE A 276 8.31 0.82 -1.19
N ALA A 277 7.26 1.02 -1.97
CA ALA A 277 5.90 1.24 -1.54
C ALA A 277 5.08 -0.06 -1.61
N SER A 278 4.10 -0.16 -0.71
CA SER A 278 3.15 -1.26 -0.66
C SER A 278 2.22 -1.27 -1.88
N THR A 279 1.86 -2.47 -2.33
CA THR A 279 0.73 -2.71 -3.25
C THR A 279 -0.29 -3.64 -2.58
N ASN A 280 -0.82 -4.61 -3.31
CA ASN A 280 -1.68 -5.71 -2.91
C ASN A 280 -0.91 -6.83 -2.16
N LEU A 281 -0.32 -6.50 -1.01
CA LEU A 281 0.50 -7.45 -0.25
C LEU A 281 -0.30 -8.40 0.68
N GLY A 282 -1.64 -8.35 0.70
CA GLY A 282 -2.50 -9.00 1.71
C GLY A 282 -2.22 -10.47 2.04
N ASP A 283 -1.97 -11.30 1.03
CA ASP A 283 -1.67 -12.74 1.13
C ASP A 283 -0.22 -13.06 0.71
N VAL A 284 0.66 -12.05 0.71
CA VAL A 284 2.00 -12.13 0.12
C VAL A 284 3.09 -12.04 1.19
N SER A 285 3.80 -13.14 1.42
CA SER A 285 4.82 -13.30 2.48
C SER A 285 6.25 -13.26 1.94
N PRO A 286 7.22 -12.70 2.68
CA PRO A 286 8.65 -12.78 2.37
C PRO A 286 9.31 -14.10 2.80
N ASN A 287 8.57 -14.98 3.49
CA ASN A 287 9.11 -16.15 4.18
C ASN A 287 9.19 -17.38 3.28
N LEU A 288 10.14 -17.34 2.34
CA LEU A 288 10.21 -18.22 1.17
C LEU A 288 10.44 -19.71 1.44
N LYS A 289 10.82 -20.13 2.65
CA LYS A 289 10.96 -21.56 2.99
C LYS A 289 9.61 -22.26 3.21
N GLY A 290 8.52 -21.49 3.18
CA GLY A 290 7.16 -21.95 3.36
C GLY A 290 6.83 -22.28 4.81
N ALA A 291 5.54 -22.49 5.07
CA ALA A 291 5.03 -22.80 6.40
C ALA A 291 5.33 -24.24 6.81
N ARG A 292 6.00 -24.39 7.97
CA ARG A 292 6.40 -25.69 8.51
C ARG A 292 6.09 -25.81 9.99
N CYS A 293 5.87 -27.04 10.41
CA CYS A 293 5.72 -27.41 11.80
C CYS A 293 7.07 -27.30 12.51
N VAL A 294 7.14 -26.47 13.55
CA VAL A 294 8.39 -26.18 14.27
C VAL A 294 8.98 -27.39 14.99
N ASP A 295 8.14 -28.36 15.35
CA ASP A 295 8.50 -29.57 16.09
C ASP A 295 8.98 -30.72 15.19
N THR A 296 8.36 -30.87 14.01
CA THR A 296 8.56 -32.02 13.12
C THR A 296 9.22 -31.67 11.79
N GLY A 297 9.23 -30.39 11.40
CA GLY A 297 9.71 -29.92 10.08
C GLY A 297 8.77 -30.22 8.90
N ALA A 298 7.65 -30.91 9.16
CA ALA A 298 6.63 -31.23 8.16
C ALA A 298 5.98 -29.95 7.61
N ALA A 299 5.40 -30.04 6.41
CA ALA A 299 4.55 -28.96 5.89
C ALA A 299 3.31 -28.81 6.78
N CYS A 300 2.88 -27.57 7.02
CA CYS A 300 1.63 -27.33 7.72
C CYS A 300 0.41 -27.77 6.89
N ASP A 301 -0.73 -27.95 7.56
CA ASP A 301 -2.00 -28.05 6.87
C ASP A 301 -2.29 -26.77 6.06
N ALA A 302 -2.57 -26.94 4.76
CA ALA A 302 -2.63 -25.83 3.82
C ALA A 302 -3.85 -24.90 4.00
N VAL A 303 -4.96 -25.43 4.54
CA VAL A 303 -6.21 -24.67 4.71
C VAL A 303 -6.25 -23.96 6.05
N THR A 304 -5.87 -24.67 7.11
CA THR A 304 -5.99 -24.19 8.49
C THR A 304 -4.71 -23.55 9.02
N SER A 305 -3.58 -23.76 8.32
CA SER A 305 -2.23 -23.36 8.78
C SER A 305 -1.93 -23.90 10.17
N THR A 306 -2.12 -25.21 10.38
CA THR A 306 -1.90 -25.87 11.67
C THR A 306 -0.97 -27.07 11.59
N CYS A 307 -0.44 -27.44 12.75
CA CYS A 307 0.34 -28.65 12.98
C CYS A 307 -0.28 -29.42 14.14
N GLY A 308 -0.84 -30.60 13.85
CA GLY A 308 -1.65 -31.34 14.83
C GLY A 308 -2.83 -30.52 15.38
N GLY A 309 -3.36 -29.59 14.58
CA GLY A 309 -4.45 -28.69 14.98
C GLY A 309 -4.03 -27.44 15.75
N ARG A 310 -2.73 -27.19 15.96
CA ARG A 310 -2.22 -25.97 16.62
C ARG A 310 -1.65 -25.00 15.60
N SER A 311 -2.08 -23.74 15.65
CA SER A 311 -1.61 -22.69 14.73
C SER A 311 -0.24 -22.13 15.11
N GLN A 312 0.08 -22.03 16.40
CA GLN A 312 1.35 -21.51 16.93
C GLN A 312 2.56 -22.33 16.49
N SER A 313 2.33 -23.60 16.17
CA SER A 313 3.37 -24.52 15.70
C SER A 313 3.62 -24.44 14.20
N CYS A 314 2.78 -23.74 13.44
CA CYS A 314 2.92 -23.57 12.00
C CYS A 314 3.53 -22.20 11.67
N ILE A 315 4.80 -22.17 11.28
CA ILE A 315 5.54 -20.92 11.02
C ILE A 315 6.22 -20.98 9.66
N ALA A 316 6.13 -19.89 8.89
CA ALA A 316 6.89 -19.70 7.67
C ALA A 316 8.24 -19.04 7.97
N TYR A 317 9.31 -19.55 7.35
CA TYR A 317 10.67 -19.05 7.59
C TYR A 317 11.26 -18.33 6.39
N GLY A 318 12.00 -17.26 6.67
CA GLY A 318 12.77 -16.53 5.68
C GLY A 318 13.93 -17.34 5.07
N PRO A 319 14.50 -16.86 3.95
CA PRO A 319 15.57 -17.56 3.23
C PRO A 319 16.91 -17.60 3.99
N GLY A 320 17.15 -16.70 4.95
CA GLY A 320 18.41 -16.62 5.70
C GLY A 320 18.55 -17.64 6.83
N ARG A 321 19.68 -17.62 7.52
CA ARG A 321 19.93 -18.38 8.76
C ARG A 321 19.14 -17.84 9.94
N ASP A 322 18.86 -16.54 9.95
CA ASP A 322 18.04 -15.85 10.94
C ASP A 322 17.16 -14.78 10.27
N MET A 323 16.40 -14.03 11.08
CA MET A 323 15.51 -12.97 10.60
C MET A 323 16.27 -11.77 10.02
N PHE A 324 17.47 -11.46 10.52
CA PHE A 324 18.26 -10.32 10.04
C PHE A 324 18.82 -10.60 8.65
N GLU A 325 19.37 -11.80 8.46
CA GLU A 325 19.85 -12.28 7.18
C GLU A 325 18.69 -12.47 6.19
N SER A 326 17.53 -12.95 6.65
CA SER A 326 16.33 -13.04 5.82
C SER A 326 15.88 -11.66 5.33
N THR A 327 15.77 -10.69 6.24
CA THR A 327 15.47 -9.29 5.91
C THR A 327 16.45 -8.73 4.89
N LYS A 328 17.75 -8.99 5.10
CA LYS A 328 18.81 -8.57 4.16
C LYS A 328 18.67 -9.21 2.78
N ILE A 329 18.44 -10.52 2.70
CA ILE A 329 18.31 -11.23 1.41
C ILE A 329 17.14 -10.68 0.60
N ILE A 330 15.97 -10.50 1.23
CA ILE A 330 14.78 -9.96 0.55
C ILE A 330 15.05 -8.51 0.12
N ALA A 331 15.62 -7.68 1.01
CA ALA A 331 15.98 -6.30 0.70
C ALA A 331 16.97 -6.19 -0.47
N GLU A 332 17.99 -7.04 -0.52
CA GLU A 332 18.96 -7.07 -1.61
C GLU A 332 18.34 -7.51 -2.94
N ARG A 333 17.37 -8.43 -2.93
CA ARG A 333 16.65 -8.85 -4.14
C ARG A 333 15.81 -7.71 -4.71
N LEU A 334 15.05 -7.02 -3.85
CA LEU A 334 14.30 -5.81 -4.20
C LEU A 334 15.22 -4.73 -4.76
N PHE A 335 16.31 -4.42 -4.05
CA PHE A 335 17.30 -3.43 -4.46
C PHE A 335 17.94 -3.77 -5.81
N LYS A 336 18.41 -5.02 -6.00
CA LYS A 336 19.05 -5.46 -7.24
C LYS A 336 18.10 -5.38 -8.42
N LYS A 337 16.84 -5.79 -8.25
CA LYS A 337 15.85 -5.67 -9.32
C LYS A 337 15.55 -4.21 -9.65
N ALA A 338 15.36 -3.37 -8.64
CA ALA A 338 15.13 -1.94 -8.83
C ALA A 338 16.32 -1.25 -9.54
N LEU A 339 17.55 -1.70 -9.28
CA LEU A 339 18.74 -1.21 -9.97
C LEU A 339 18.79 -1.73 -11.42
N GLU A 340 18.47 -3.00 -11.66
CA GLU A 340 18.41 -3.59 -12.99
C GLU A 340 17.42 -2.86 -13.92
N ILE A 341 16.24 -2.48 -13.42
CA ILE A 341 15.24 -1.77 -14.22
C ILE A 341 15.56 -0.28 -14.41
N LEU A 342 16.45 0.29 -13.58
CA LEU A 342 16.87 1.69 -13.72
C LEU A 342 17.55 1.96 -15.06
N ASP A 343 18.21 0.94 -15.64
CA ASP A 343 19.00 1.01 -16.86
C ASP A 343 18.24 0.52 -18.13
N LYS A 344 16.94 0.17 -18.02
CA LYS A 344 16.15 -0.35 -19.16
C LYS A 344 15.50 0.77 -19.99
N ASN A 345 15.02 0.42 -21.19
CA ASN A 345 14.25 1.31 -22.07
C ASN A 345 12.97 1.76 -21.37
N ASP A 346 12.97 2.99 -20.87
CA ASP A 346 11.82 3.53 -20.15
C ASP A 346 10.79 4.19 -21.07
N GLU A 347 9.54 4.11 -20.65
CA GLU A 347 8.49 4.95 -21.19
C GLU A 347 8.48 6.29 -20.45
N GLU A 348 8.66 7.41 -21.18
CA GLU A 348 8.49 8.76 -20.62
C GLU A 348 6.99 9.02 -20.42
N LEU A 349 6.58 9.22 -19.17
CA LEU A 349 5.22 9.61 -18.85
C LEU A 349 5.00 11.05 -19.27
N ARG A 350 3.91 11.30 -19.99
CA ARG A 350 3.48 12.62 -20.47
C ARG A 350 1.96 12.70 -20.37
N GLY A 351 1.43 13.86 -20.00
CA GLY A 351 0.00 14.12 -19.91
C GLY A 351 -0.41 14.92 -18.66
N GLY A 352 -1.68 15.30 -18.61
CA GLY A 352 -2.21 16.10 -17.51
C GLY A 352 -2.24 15.38 -16.17
N LEU A 353 -2.04 16.11 -15.08
CA LEU A 353 -2.13 15.65 -13.71
C LEU A 353 -3.58 15.73 -13.23
N ILE A 354 -4.16 14.59 -12.89
CA ILE A 354 -5.50 14.50 -12.30
C ILE A 354 -5.45 13.73 -10.99
N PHE A 355 -6.32 14.09 -10.06
CA PHE A 355 -6.48 13.40 -8.79
C PHE A 355 -7.93 13.50 -8.32
N GLY A 356 -8.36 12.53 -7.52
CA GLY A 356 -9.71 12.44 -7.01
C GLY A 356 -9.73 11.74 -5.65
N HIS A 357 -10.62 12.20 -4.78
CA HIS A 357 -10.76 11.68 -3.42
C HIS A 357 -12.22 11.67 -3.02
N GLN A 358 -12.61 10.63 -2.29
CA GLN A 358 -13.94 10.52 -1.71
C GLN A 358 -13.87 9.77 -0.38
N TYR A 359 -14.51 10.33 0.65
CA TYR A 359 -14.85 9.58 1.86
C TYR A 359 -16.09 8.73 1.57
N VAL A 360 -16.01 7.43 1.86
CA VAL A 360 -17.07 6.46 1.58
C VAL A 360 -17.48 5.78 2.88
N ASP A 361 -18.78 5.82 3.18
CA ASP A 361 -19.36 5.03 4.25
C ASP A 361 -19.58 3.60 3.78
N MET A 362 -18.57 2.74 3.97
CA MET A 362 -18.50 1.39 3.40
C MET A 362 -19.74 0.51 3.72
N PRO A 363 -20.30 0.49 4.95
CA PRO A 363 -21.51 -0.28 5.25
C PRO A 363 -22.76 0.16 4.48
N SER A 364 -22.81 1.42 4.02
CA SER A 364 -23.95 1.97 3.30
C SER A 364 -23.86 1.81 1.78
N GLN A 365 -22.80 1.15 1.27
CA GLN A 365 -22.61 0.96 -0.17
C GLN A 365 -23.36 -0.28 -0.67
N TYR A 366 -24.01 -0.16 -1.82
CA TYR A 366 -24.76 -1.25 -2.45
C TYR A 366 -24.19 -1.58 -3.84
N ILE A 367 -24.18 -2.85 -4.19
CA ILE A 367 -23.82 -3.33 -5.54
C ILE A 367 -24.79 -4.42 -5.99
N ASP A 368 -24.95 -4.56 -7.30
CA ASP A 368 -25.66 -5.70 -7.87
C ASP A 368 -24.68 -6.87 -8.06
N HIS A 369 -24.86 -7.94 -7.31
CA HIS A 369 -24.06 -9.16 -7.40
C HIS A 369 -24.72 -10.19 -8.30
N MET A 370 -24.02 -10.63 -9.35
CA MET A 370 -24.49 -11.69 -10.23
C MET A 370 -24.21 -13.06 -9.61
N MET A 371 -25.28 -13.75 -9.23
CA MET A 371 -25.22 -15.11 -8.71
C MET A 371 -24.86 -16.11 -9.83
N PRO A 372 -24.29 -17.30 -9.49
CA PRO A 372 -23.92 -18.31 -10.49
C PRO A 372 -25.09 -18.82 -11.36
N ASN A 373 -26.32 -18.70 -10.88
CA ASN A 373 -27.55 -19.03 -11.61
C ASN A 373 -28.01 -17.92 -12.59
N GLY A 374 -27.26 -16.82 -12.71
CA GLY A 374 -27.55 -15.68 -13.59
C GLY A 374 -28.47 -14.61 -13.00
N THR A 375 -28.95 -14.76 -11.77
CA THR A 375 -29.80 -13.73 -11.13
C THR A 375 -28.97 -12.65 -10.44
N ALA A 376 -29.29 -11.37 -10.70
CA ALA A 376 -28.72 -10.25 -9.95
C ALA A 376 -29.39 -10.14 -8.58
N THR A 377 -28.59 -10.12 -7.51
CA THR A 377 -29.04 -9.85 -6.14
C THR A 377 -28.34 -8.59 -5.64
N LYS A 378 -29.12 -7.65 -5.11
CA LYS A 378 -28.55 -6.45 -4.49
C LYS A 378 -27.93 -6.81 -3.15
N VAL A 379 -26.63 -6.57 -3.00
CA VAL A 379 -25.88 -6.78 -1.76
C VAL A 379 -25.31 -5.45 -1.26
N HIS A 380 -24.92 -5.39 0.01
CA HIS A 380 -24.38 -4.18 0.62
C HIS A 380 -23.15 -4.46 1.48
N GLY A 381 -22.42 -3.41 1.82
CA GLY A 381 -21.36 -3.49 2.81
C GLY A 381 -21.91 -3.82 4.19
N CYS A 382 -21.20 -4.63 4.97
CA CYS A 382 -21.58 -4.94 6.35
C CYS A 382 -20.96 -3.95 7.32
N LEU A 383 -21.57 -3.76 8.50
CA LEU A 383 -20.86 -3.15 9.62
C LEU A 383 -19.58 -3.94 9.91
N PRO A 384 -18.46 -3.27 10.25
CA PRO A 384 -17.18 -3.95 10.37
C PRO A 384 -17.21 -4.99 11.49
N ALA A 385 -16.69 -6.18 11.19
CA ALA A 385 -16.54 -7.27 12.15
C ALA A 385 -15.38 -8.19 11.76
N MET A 386 -14.65 -8.65 12.76
CA MET A 386 -13.56 -9.62 12.61
C MET A 386 -14.08 -11.03 12.83
N GLY A 387 -13.67 -11.96 11.95
CA GLY A 387 -14.05 -13.36 12.05
C GLY A 387 -13.15 -14.15 13.02
N TYR A 388 -13.51 -15.38 13.37
CA TYR A 388 -12.70 -16.24 14.25
C TYR A 388 -11.26 -16.41 13.74
N SER A 389 -11.08 -16.57 12.43
CA SER A 389 -9.76 -16.70 11.80
C SER A 389 -8.85 -15.47 12.00
N PHE A 390 -9.38 -14.29 12.37
CA PHE A 390 -8.56 -13.14 12.75
C PHE A 390 -7.63 -13.47 13.92
N ALA A 391 -8.14 -14.16 14.93
CA ALA A 391 -7.36 -14.54 16.12
C ALA A 391 -6.36 -15.67 15.85
N ALA A 392 -6.44 -16.35 14.70
CA ALA A 392 -5.49 -17.37 14.29
C ALA A 392 -4.15 -16.78 13.82
N GLY A 393 -4.11 -15.48 13.49
CA GLY A 393 -2.95 -14.85 12.86
C GLY A 393 -2.65 -15.48 11.50
N THR A 394 -1.37 -15.51 11.13
CA THR A 394 -0.91 -16.11 9.86
C THR A 394 0.34 -16.96 10.10
N THR A 395 0.86 -17.59 9.05
CA THR A 395 2.14 -18.33 9.12
C THR A 395 3.34 -17.41 9.31
N ASP A 396 3.23 -16.10 9.04
CA ASP A 396 4.28 -15.10 9.33
C ASP A 396 4.30 -14.67 10.80
N GLY A 397 3.22 -14.94 11.53
CA GLY A 397 3.00 -14.51 12.91
C GLY A 397 1.72 -15.15 13.42
N PRO A 398 1.78 -16.37 13.98
CA PRO A 398 0.59 -17.07 14.41
C PRO A 398 -0.03 -16.39 15.63
N GLY A 399 -1.36 -16.45 15.70
CA GLY A 399 -2.14 -15.88 16.78
C GLY A 399 -2.23 -16.78 18.02
N GLY A 400 -3.01 -16.34 19.01
CA GLY A 400 -3.16 -17.02 20.28
C GLY A 400 -4.27 -18.09 20.29
N PHE A 401 -4.37 -18.82 21.41
CA PHE A 401 -5.53 -19.63 21.79
C PHE A 401 -6.02 -20.68 20.77
N ASP A 402 -5.09 -21.29 20.01
CA ASP A 402 -5.36 -22.36 19.03
C ASP A 402 -6.46 -22.05 17.99
N PHE A 403 -6.75 -20.77 17.71
CA PHE A 403 -7.60 -20.41 16.59
C PHE A 403 -6.98 -20.86 15.27
N LYS A 404 -7.82 -21.26 14.32
CA LYS A 404 -7.42 -21.81 13.02
C LYS A 404 -7.88 -20.90 11.90
N GLN A 405 -7.04 -20.77 10.87
CA GLN A 405 -7.48 -20.15 9.63
C GLN A 405 -8.55 -21.03 8.95
N GLY A 406 -9.36 -20.42 8.07
CA GLY A 406 -10.44 -21.14 7.38
C GLY A 406 -11.61 -21.58 8.27
N THR A 407 -11.71 -21.07 9.50
CA THR A 407 -12.82 -21.41 10.41
C THR A 407 -14.14 -20.80 9.91
N LEU A 408 -15.13 -21.66 9.65
CA LEU A 408 -16.48 -21.29 9.16
C LEU A 408 -17.59 -21.50 10.20
N SER A 409 -17.29 -22.15 11.32
CA SER A 409 -18.22 -22.34 12.43
C SER A 409 -17.78 -21.53 13.64
N ASP A 410 -18.75 -21.06 14.42
CA ASP A 410 -18.48 -20.41 15.69
C ASP A 410 -18.30 -21.44 16.83
N ASN A 411 -18.01 -20.97 18.04
CA ASN A 411 -18.08 -21.82 19.22
C ASN A 411 -18.73 -21.09 20.40
N THR A 412 -19.36 -21.86 21.29
CA THR A 412 -20.19 -21.32 22.38
C THR A 412 -19.38 -20.47 23.36
N MET A 413 -18.13 -20.87 23.65
CA MET A 413 -17.26 -20.17 24.61
C MET A 413 -16.88 -18.77 24.12
N TRP A 414 -16.39 -18.64 22.89
CA TRP A 414 -16.00 -17.35 22.34
C TRP A 414 -17.20 -16.47 22.00
N ASN A 415 -18.33 -17.06 21.61
CA ASN A 415 -19.58 -16.32 21.46
C ASN A 415 -20.04 -15.67 22.77
N PHE A 416 -19.91 -16.37 23.91
CA PHE A 416 -20.22 -15.79 25.21
C PHE A 416 -19.34 -14.57 25.52
N ILE A 417 -18.02 -14.68 25.31
CA ILE A 417 -17.07 -13.58 25.53
C ILE A 417 -17.34 -12.40 24.58
N ARG A 418 -17.62 -12.68 23.30
CA ARG A 418 -18.01 -11.68 22.31
C ARG A 418 -19.26 -10.92 22.74
N ASN A 419 -20.30 -11.65 23.15
CA ASN A 419 -21.60 -11.05 23.50
C ASN A 419 -21.54 -10.15 24.74
N ILE A 420 -20.53 -10.30 25.61
CA ILE A 420 -20.26 -9.36 26.70
C ILE A 420 -19.80 -7.98 26.17
N ILE A 421 -19.08 -7.95 25.04
CA ILE A 421 -18.59 -6.70 24.42
C ILE A 421 -19.70 -6.07 23.57
N ALA A 422 -20.24 -6.83 22.62
CA ALA A 422 -21.39 -6.47 21.81
C ALA A 422 -21.92 -7.73 21.12
N GLU A 423 -23.24 -7.93 21.14
CA GLU A 423 -23.88 -9.05 20.47
C GLU A 423 -24.17 -8.70 18.99
N PRO A 424 -23.69 -9.50 18.01
CA PRO A 424 -24.05 -9.28 16.62
C PRO A 424 -25.53 -9.60 16.39
N THR A 425 -26.18 -8.77 15.60
CA THR A 425 -27.57 -8.97 15.18
C THR A 425 -27.70 -10.10 14.16
N SER A 426 -28.92 -10.58 13.90
CA SER A 426 -29.18 -11.54 12.82
C SER A 426 -28.78 -11.02 11.44
N ASP A 427 -28.93 -9.71 11.23
CA ASP A 427 -28.49 -9.02 10.01
C ASP A 427 -26.96 -9.03 9.89
N ASP A 428 -26.23 -8.74 10.98
CA ASP A 428 -24.76 -8.80 10.99
C ASP A 428 -24.26 -10.21 10.62
N ILE A 429 -24.86 -11.25 11.21
CA ILE A 429 -24.51 -12.65 10.94
C ILE A 429 -24.80 -13.02 9.48
N SER A 430 -25.97 -12.63 8.97
CA SER A 430 -26.36 -12.90 7.58
C SER A 430 -25.46 -12.16 6.59
N CYS A 431 -25.14 -10.89 6.85
CA CYS A 431 -24.30 -10.08 5.97
C CYS A 431 -22.86 -10.60 5.91
N HIS A 432 -22.30 -11.04 7.05
CA HIS A 432 -20.93 -11.57 7.10
C HIS A 432 -20.81 -13.03 6.65
N HIS A 433 -21.90 -13.75 6.43
CA HIS A 433 -21.86 -15.17 6.07
C HIS A 433 -20.92 -15.42 4.86
N PRO A 434 -20.04 -16.44 4.92
CA PRO A 434 -19.93 -17.51 5.92
C PRO A 434 -18.97 -17.22 7.08
N LYS A 435 -18.56 -15.96 7.31
CA LYS A 435 -17.62 -15.60 8.38
C LYS A 435 -18.30 -15.68 9.76
N PRO A 436 -17.86 -16.55 10.67
CA PRO A 436 -18.32 -16.52 12.06
C PRO A 436 -17.75 -15.28 12.75
N ILE A 437 -18.62 -14.38 13.22
CA ILE A 437 -18.20 -13.11 13.85
C ILE A 437 -17.58 -13.39 15.22
N PHE A 438 -16.31 -12.98 15.39
CA PHE A 438 -15.59 -13.00 16.65
C PHE A 438 -15.61 -11.64 17.36
N ILE A 439 -15.36 -10.54 16.64
CA ILE A 439 -15.37 -9.17 17.22
C ILE A 439 -16.23 -8.25 16.34
N PRO A 440 -17.47 -7.88 16.75
CA PRO A 440 -18.34 -6.98 16.00
C PRO A 440 -17.95 -5.52 16.23
N THR A 441 -16.84 -5.08 15.66
CA THR A 441 -16.24 -3.77 15.93
C THR A 441 -17.13 -2.59 15.56
N GLY A 442 -17.98 -2.73 14.56
CA GLY A 442 -18.97 -1.71 14.16
C GLY A 442 -20.12 -1.54 15.16
N ARG A 443 -20.28 -2.48 16.11
CA ARG A 443 -21.23 -2.40 17.22
C ARG A 443 -20.58 -1.94 18.52
N GLY A 444 -19.24 -1.93 18.59
CA GLY A 444 -18.52 -1.28 19.68
C GLY A 444 -18.83 0.21 19.67
N THR A 445 -19.39 0.72 20.77
CA THR A 445 -19.90 2.10 20.88
C THR A 445 -18.93 3.12 20.29
N LYS A 446 -19.44 4.06 19.48
CA LYS A 446 -18.77 5.34 19.24
C LYS A 446 -18.37 5.89 20.61
N ALA A 447 -17.08 6.06 20.87
CA ALA A 447 -16.66 6.91 21.96
C ALA A 447 -16.99 8.36 21.56
N GLU A 448 -18.26 8.73 21.70
CA GLU A 448 -18.65 10.14 21.73
C GLU A 448 -17.91 10.78 22.90
N GLY A 449 -16.90 11.60 22.62
CA GLY A 449 -16.28 12.46 23.63
C GLY A 449 -14.77 12.37 23.83
N ILE A 450 -14.00 11.55 23.09
CA ILE A 450 -12.52 11.69 23.12
C ILE A 450 -12.12 12.82 22.18
N THR A 451 -12.31 14.06 22.65
CA THR A 451 -11.52 15.19 22.16
C THR A 451 -10.09 14.96 22.64
N CYS A 452 -9.16 14.73 21.72
CA CYS A 452 -7.75 14.92 22.02
C CYS A 452 -7.57 16.40 22.39
N LYS A 453 -7.55 16.69 23.70
CA LYS A 453 -7.05 17.98 24.18
C LYS A 453 -5.59 18.08 23.75
N GLU A 454 -5.28 19.23 23.15
CA GLU A 454 -4.04 19.58 22.47
C GLU A 454 -2.77 19.37 23.30
#